data_AF-A0A7R9JLA4-F1
#
_entry.id   AF-A0A7R9JLA4-F1
#
_cell.length_a   1.000
_cell.length_b   1.000
_cell.length_c   1.000
_cell.angle_alpha   90.00
_cell.angle_beta   90.00
_cell.angle_gamma   90.00
#
_symmetry.space_group_name_H-M   'P 1'
#
loop_
_entity.id
_entity.type
_entity.pdbx_description
1 polymer ?
#
loop_
_entity_poly.entity_id
_entity_poly.type
_entity_poly.pdbx_seq_one_letter_code
_entity_poly.pdbx_strand_id
1 'polypeptide(L)'
;MWAMCLLLTIIGQTLGLVAGAAFDSQLGVFLVAASTIPMFMFSGFFMHLSDIPFYLRWLSRVSYFRYAFEAAMLSMYGFDRDNMDC
;
A
#
# COMPACT_ATOMS: atom_id res chain seq x y z
N MET A 1 -6.36 5.64 -12.77
CA MET A 1 -5.22 4.69 -12.75
C MET A 1 -3.85 5.36 -12.83
N TRP A 2 -3.47 6.04 -13.93
CA TRP A 2 -2.11 6.61 -14.11
C TRP A 2 -1.65 7.54 -12.98
N ALA A 3 -2.49 8.49 -12.55
CA ALA A 3 -2.17 9.39 -11.44
C ALA A 3 -1.93 8.65 -10.11
N MET A 4 -2.68 7.57 -9.85
CA MET A 4 -2.49 6.76 -8.63
C MET A 4 -1.16 6.02 -8.67
N CYS A 5 -0.77 5.50 -9.84
CA CYS A 5 0.54 4.87 -10.02
C CYS A 5 1.70 5.86 -9.80
N LEU A 6 1.57 7.11 -10.28
CA LEU A 6 2.57 8.15 -10.03
C LEU A 6 2.69 8.52 -8.55
N LEU A 7 1.57 8.65 -7.84
CA LEU A 7 1.59 8.96 -6.41
C LEU A 7 2.24 7.82 -5.60
N LEU A 8 1.91 6.57 -5.95
CA LEU A 8 2.54 5.38 -5.35
C LEU A 8 4.05 5.35 -5.56
N THR A 9 4.54 5.65 -6.77
CA THR A 9 5.99 5.63 -7.03
C THR A 9 6.72 6.74 -6.29
N ILE A 10 6.13 7.95 -6.21
CA ILE A 10 6.68 9.05 -5.42
C ILE A 10 6.81 8.65 -3.95
N ILE A 11 5.77 8.07 -3.35
CA ILE A 11 5.80 7.60 -1.96
C ILE A 11 6.91 6.55 -1.76
N GLY A 12 6.97 5.55 -2.64
CA GLY A 12 8.01 4.51 -2.58
C GLY A 12 9.43 5.08 -2.67
N GLN A 13 9.66 6.03 -3.57
CA GLN A 13 10.94 6.73 -3.70
C GLN A 13 11.30 7.51 -2.43
N THR A 14 10.35 8.26 -1.86
CA THR A 14 10.61 9.02 -0.62
C THR A 14 10.98 8.11 0.55
N LEU A 15 10.33 6.95 0.68
CA LEU A 15 10.67 5.97 1.72
C LEU A 15 12.08 5.39 1.52
N GLY A 16 12.46 5.09 0.28
CA GLY A 16 13.81 4.65 -0.06
C GLY A 16 14.88 5.71 0.24
N LEU A 17 14.61 6.97 -0.08
CA LEU A 17 15.50 8.11 0.21
C LEU A 17 15.65 8.34 1.72
N VAL A 18 14.55 8.34 2.47
CA VAL A 18 14.59 8.52 3.93
C VAL A 18 15.37 7.40 4.61
N ALA A 19 15.13 6.15 4.21
CA ALA A 19 15.86 5.01 4.77
C ALA A 19 17.35 5.02 4.39
N GLY A 20 17.68 5.41 3.16
CA GLY A 20 19.07 5.56 2.71
C GLY A 20 19.80 6.72 3.38
N ALA A 21 19.09 7.74 3.86
CA ALA A 21 19.66 8.86 4.62
C ALA A 21 19.82 8.53 6.11
N ALA A 22 18.95 7.69 6.68
CA ALA A 22 18.92 7.39 8.11
C ALA A 22 19.85 6.22 8.53
N PHE A 23 20.11 5.27 7.62
CA PHE A 23 20.82 4.02 7.93
C PHE A 23 21.97 3.74 6.97
N ASP A 24 22.92 2.89 7.40
CA ASP A 24 23.95 2.36 6.51
C ASP A 24 23.31 1.56 5.36
N SER A 25 23.93 1.63 4.17
CA SER A 25 23.39 1.10 2.91
C SER A 25 22.91 -0.36 2.98
N GLN A 26 23.59 -1.23 3.72
CA GLN A 26 23.18 -2.63 3.86
C GLN A 26 21.95 -2.80 4.75
N LEU A 27 21.91 -2.10 5.88
CA LEU A 27 20.80 -2.18 6.84
C LEU A 27 19.56 -1.48 6.30
N GLY A 28 19.73 -0.34 5.61
CA GLY A 28 18.65 0.45 5.04
C GLY A 28 17.83 -0.34 4.02
N VAL A 29 18.49 -1.07 3.11
CA VAL A 29 17.79 -1.91 2.11
C VAL A 29 17.00 -3.03 2.79
N PHE A 30 17.58 -3.67 3.81
CA PHE A 30 16.90 -4.71 4.57
C PHE A 30 15.68 -4.19 5.31
N LEU A 31 15.80 -3.04 5.99
CA LEU A 31 14.70 -2.42 6.74
C LEU A 31 13.57 -1.93 5.83
N VAL A 32 13.89 -1.37 4.66
CA VAL A 32 12.87 -0.96 3.67
C VAL A 32 12.10 -2.17 3.17
N ALA A 33 12.79 -3.25 2.80
CA ALA A 33 12.12 -4.48 2.37
C ALA A 33 11.27 -5.09 3.49
N ALA A 34 11.84 -5.19 4.71
CA ALA A 34 11.17 -5.73 5.88
C ALA A 34 9.95 -4.90 6.31
N SER A 35 9.93 -3.59 6.06
CA SER A 35 8.77 -2.72 6.34
C SER A 35 7.75 -2.69 5.20
N THR A 36 8.18 -2.88 3.95
CA THR A 36 7.29 -2.92 2.78
C THR A 36 6.45 -4.19 2.75
N ILE A 37 7.02 -5.35 3.12
CA ILE A 37 6.31 -6.64 3.18
C ILE A 37 5.04 -6.59 4.05
N PRO A 38 5.07 -6.17 5.32
CA PRO A 38 3.87 -6.09 6.15
C PRO A 38 2.89 -5.03 5.63
N MET A 39 3.38 -3.88 5.12
CA MET A 39 2.49 -2.88 4.50
C MET A 39 1.74 -3.43 3.29
N PHE A 40 2.37 -4.32 2.51
CA PHE A 40 1.73 -4.99 1.39
C PHE A 40 0.73 -6.06 1.86
N MET A 41 1.08 -6.85 2.88
CA MET A 41 0.18 -7.86 3.47
C MET A 41 -1.13 -7.25 4.00
N PHE A 42 -1.05 -6.08 4.64
CA PHE A 42 -2.22 -5.38 5.21
C PHE A 42 -2.96 -4.46 4.21
N SER A 43 -2.64 -4.53 2.92
CA SER A 43 -3.28 -3.71 1.87
C SER A 43 -4.77 -4.03 1.63
N GLY A 44 -5.31 -5.06 2.28
CA GLY A 44 -6.70 -5.51 2.12
C GLY A 44 -6.91 -6.51 0.98
N PHE A 45 -5.85 -6.85 0.23
CA PHE A 45 -5.88 -7.91 -0.78
C PHE A 45 -5.70 -9.32 -0.18
N PHE A 46 -4.74 -9.49 0.73
CA PHE A 46 -4.39 -10.81 1.30
C PHE A 46 -5.12 -11.14 2.61
N MET A 47 -5.50 -10.14 3.40
CA MET A 47 -6.15 -10.33 4.69
C MET A 47 -7.38 -9.41 4.77
N HIS A 48 -8.53 -9.97 5.13
CA HIS A 48 -9.77 -9.21 5.29
C HIS A 48 -9.63 -8.22 6.46
N LEU A 49 -10.03 -6.96 6.25
CA LEU A 49 -9.96 -5.90 7.28
C LEU A 49 -10.69 -6.26 8.58
N SER A 50 -11.65 -7.16 8.49
CA SER A 50 -12.50 -7.64 9.59
C SER A 50 -11.76 -8.50 10.61
N ASP A 51 -10.70 -9.21 10.19
CA ASP A 51 -9.99 -10.19 11.02
C ASP A 51 -8.73 -9.59 11.67
N ILE A 52 -8.49 -8.29 11.50
CA ILE A 52 -7.28 -7.63 12.01
C ILE A 52 -7.42 -7.38 13.52
N PRO A 53 -6.56 -7.97 14.37
CA PRO A 53 -6.60 -7.74 15.81
C PRO A 53 -6.29 -6.28 16.14
N PHE A 54 -6.85 -5.76 17.24
CA PHE A 54 -6.82 -4.33 17.61
C PHE A 54 -5.41 -3.71 17.56
N TYR A 55 -4.38 -4.49 17.94
CA TYR A 55 -2.97 -4.09 17.91
C TYR A 55 -2.38 -3.84 16.51
N LEU A 56 -2.89 -4.49 15.46
CA LEU A 56 -2.38 -4.34 14.08
C LEU A 56 -3.22 -3.35 13.26
N ARG A 57 -4.33 -2.85 13.82
CA ARG A 57 -5.27 -1.94 13.16
C ARG A 57 -4.71 -0.54 12.92
N TRP A 58 -3.65 -0.13 13.61
CA TRP A 58 -2.96 1.14 13.31
C TRP A 58 -2.11 1.02 12.04
N LEU A 59 -1.40 -0.11 11.87
CA LEU A 59 -0.54 -0.36 10.72
C LEU A 59 -1.35 -0.45 9.43
N SER A 60 -2.50 -1.12 9.49
CA SER A 60 -3.50 -1.17 8.41
C SER A 60 -4.08 0.20 8.05
N ARG A 61 -4.19 1.14 9.00
CA ARG A 61 -4.67 2.50 8.72
C ARG A 61 -3.60 3.40 8.11
N VAL A 62 -2.33 3.14 8.41
CA VAL A 62 -1.17 3.90 7.92
C VAL A 62 -0.68 3.40 6.55
N SER A 63 -0.94 2.14 6.19
CA SER A 63 -0.48 1.57 4.91
C SER A 63 -1.05 2.30 3.70
N TYR A 64 -0.18 2.94 2.92
CA TYR A 64 -0.55 3.63 1.67
C TYR A 64 -1.03 2.66 0.58
N PHE A 65 -0.60 1.40 0.61
CA PHE A 65 -1.06 0.36 -0.32
C PHE A 65 -2.57 0.08 -0.21
N ARG A 66 -3.16 0.20 1.00
CA ARG A 66 -4.61 0.02 1.21
C ARG A 66 -5.41 1.04 0.41
N TYR A 67 -5.07 2.31 0.58
CA TYR A 67 -5.74 3.41 -0.14
C TYR A 67 -5.51 3.34 -1.64
N ALA A 68 -4.31 2.91 -2.06
CA ALA A 68 -4.02 2.74 -3.47
C ALA A 68 -4.84 1.62 -4.12
N PHE A 69 -5.06 0.50 -3.41
CA PHE A 69 -5.89 -0.60 -3.90
C PHE A 69 -7.37 -0.20 -3.97
N GLU A 70 -7.88 0.47 -2.94
CA GLU A 70 -9.24 1.01 -2.91
C GLU A 70 -9.47 2.01 -4.06
N ALA A 71 -8.52 2.93 -4.27
CA ALA A 71 -8.55 3.88 -5.39
C ALA A 71 -8.44 3.19 -6.76
N ALA A 72 -7.66 2.12 -6.87
CA ALA A 72 -7.56 1.33 -8.10
C ALA A 72 -8.89 0.66 -8.44
N MET A 73 -9.54 0.02 -7.45
CA MET A 73 -10.86 -0.59 -7.62
C MET A 73 -11.91 0.45 -8.01
N LEU A 74 -11.96 1.59 -7.33
CA LEU A 74 -12.85 2.70 -7.69
C LEU A 74 -12.56 3.23 -9.10
N SER A 75 -11.31 3.28 -9.54
CA SER A 75 -10.98 3.75 -10.88
C SER A 75 -11.30 2.76 -12.00
N MET A 76 -11.41 1.47 -11.69
CA MET A 76 -11.72 0.39 -12.64
C MET A 76 -13.22 0.06 -12.67
N TYR A 77 -13.85 0.03 -11.49
CA TYR A 77 -15.23 -0.40 -11.27
C TYR A 77 -16.17 0.73 -10.82
N GLY A 78 -15.67 1.95 -10.56
CA GLY A 78 -16.51 3.09 -10.19
C GLY A 78 -17.21 3.73 -11.38
N PHE A 79 -17.98 4.80 -11.10
CA PHE A 79 -18.83 5.56 -12.04
C PHE A 79 -20.07 4.82 -12.55
N ASP A 80 -20.88 4.26 -11.64
CA ASP A 80 -22.23 3.71 -11.92
C ASP A 80 -22.25 2.82 -13.17
N ARG A 81 -21.29 1.90 -13.22
CA ARG A 81 -21.10 1.03 -14.38
C ARG A 81 -22.13 -0.10 -14.32
N ASP A 82 -22.90 -0.24 -15.40
CA ASP A 82 -23.91 -1.28 -15.53
C ASP A 82 -23.29 -2.69 -15.44
N ASN A 83 -24.10 -3.64 -14.96
CA ASN A 83 -23.62 -4.99 -14.67
C ASN A 83 -23.28 -5.68 -16.00
N MET A 84 -22.09 -6.26 -16.12
CA MET A 84 -21.72 -6.93 -17.37
C MET A 84 -22.47 -8.27 -17.48
N ASP A 85 -23.16 -8.49 -18.60
CA ASP A 85 -23.79 -9.78 -18.89
C ASP A 85 -22.76 -10.91 -18.87
N CYS A 86 -23.14 -12.01 -18.20
CA CYS A 86 -22.30 -13.17 -17.89
C CYS A 86 -22.00 -14.04 -19.12
#